data_AF-A0A401STU4-F1
#
_entry.id   AF-A0A401STU4-F1
#
_cell.length_a   1.000
_cell.length_b   1.000
_cell.length_c   1.000
_cell.angle_alpha   90.00
_cell.angle_beta   90.00
_cell.angle_gamma   90.00
#
_symmetry.space_group_name_H-M   'P 1'
#
loop_
_entity.id
_entity.type
_entity.pdbx_description
1 polymer ?
#
loop_
_entity_poly.entity_id
_entity_poly.type
_entity_poly.pdbx_seq_one_letter_code
_entity_poly.pdbx_strand_id
1 'polypeptide(L)'
;MKGSKGKMNKKHLCKTNVSTKSQKPVAFQFRMGSSHTFNVYGPEIGELQSITLEHDGLEKQQAWYVEEVSIMNTTRHKIWTIPCKSWLSLFHTDCQLSRTFSPVTGRRNEYTG
;
A
#
# COMPACT_ATOMS: atom_id res chain seq x y z
N MET A 1 4.61 -3.85 7.80
CA MET A 1 5.83 -3.85 6.95
C MET A 1 6.93 -4.60 7.66
N LYS A 2 7.79 -5.31 6.94
CA LYS A 2 8.98 -6.00 7.49
C LYS A 2 10.23 -5.41 6.86
N GLY A 3 11.27 -5.22 7.67
CA GLY A 3 12.57 -4.80 7.20
C GLY A 3 13.71 -5.46 7.99
N SER A 4 14.94 -5.21 7.56
CA SER A 4 16.14 -5.88 8.10
C SER A 4 16.42 -5.62 9.58
N LYS A 5 15.84 -4.55 10.17
CA LYS A 5 16.02 -4.19 11.59
C LYS A 5 14.76 -4.39 12.43
N GLY A 6 13.66 -4.88 11.85
CA GLY A 6 12.44 -5.12 12.59
C GLY A 6 11.17 -5.09 11.74
N LYS A 7 10.04 -4.94 12.40
CA LYS A 7 8.73 -4.88 11.77
C LYS A 7 7.93 -3.68 12.26
N MET A 8 7.10 -3.16 11.38
CA MET A 8 6.05 -2.22 11.72
C MET A 8 4.70 -2.95 11.68
N ASN A 9 3.92 -2.77 12.75
CA ASN A 9 2.57 -3.33 12.88
C ASN A 9 1.64 -2.80 11.78
N LYS A 10 0.53 -3.53 11.52
CA LYS A 10 -0.51 -3.09 10.58
C LYS A 10 -1.02 -1.71 10.99
N LYS A 11 -1.19 -0.83 10.01
CA LYS A 11 -1.76 0.50 10.17
C LYS A 11 -2.99 0.60 9.28
N HIS A 12 -4.11 1.03 9.85
CA HIS A 12 -5.27 1.43 9.05
C HIS A 12 -4.94 2.76 8.39
N LEU A 13 -5.11 2.82 7.07
CA LEU A 13 -4.88 4.03 6.29
C LEU A 13 -6.21 4.78 6.16
N CYS A 14 -6.36 5.89 6.88
CA CYS A 14 -7.53 6.76 6.80
C CYS A 14 -7.11 8.20 6.51
N LYS A 15 -7.95 8.94 5.79
CA LYS A 15 -7.86 10.41 5.70
C LYS A 15 -8.99 10.99 6.54
N THR A 16 -8.66 11.81 7.53
CA THR A 16 -9.67 12.66 8.18
C THR A 16 -9.93 13.83 7.23
N ASN A 17 -11.15 13.97 6.73
CA ASN A 17 -11.54 15.19 6.04
C ASN A 17 -11.48 16.34 7.05
N VAL A 18 -10.73 17.39 6.73
CA VAL A 18 -10.78 18.65 7.48
C VAL A 18 -12.23 19.12 7.46
N SER A 19 -12.76 19.37 8.64
CA SER A 19 -14.14 19.76 8.91
C SER A 19 -14.53 21.04 8.17
N THR A 20 -15.15 20.92 6.99
CA THR A 20 -16.08 21.95 6.52
C THR A 20 -17.40 21.73 7.25
N LYS A 21 -17.72 22.63 8.19
CA LYS A 21 -18.97 22.64 8.95
C LYS A 21 -20.14 22.40 7.99
N SER A 22 -20.94 21.35 8.22
CA SER A 22 -22.21 21.02 7.53
C SER A 22 -22.27 19.82 6.55
N GLN A 23 -21.31 18.89 6.52
CA GLN A 23 -21.52 17.60 5.84
C GLN A 23 -21.16 16.39 6.70
N LYS A 24 -22.03 15.35 6.62
CA LYS A 24 -21.86 14.04 7.25
C LYS A 24 -20.47 13.49 6.88
N PRO A 25 -19.67 12.95 7.82
CA PRO A 25 -18.32 12.50 7.52
C PRO A 25 -18.36 11.40 6.46
N VAL A 26 -17.83 11.70 5.27
CA VAL A 26 -17.68 10.71 4.20
C VAL A 26 -16.46 9.85 4.54
N ALA A 27 -16.69 8.54 4.67
CA ALA A 27 -15.61 7.58 4.87
C ALA A 27 -14.65 7.63 3.67
N PHE A 28 -13.35 7.63 3.97
CA PHE A 28 -12.33 7.62 2.93
C PHE A 28 -12.36 6.29 2.15
N GLN A 29 -12.26 6.37 0.82
CA GLN A 29 -12.28 5.21 -0.08
C GLN A 29 -11.17 5.31 -1.12
N PHE A 30 -10.52 4.19 -1.41
CA PHE A 30 -9.62 4.06 -2.55
C PHE A 30 -10.44 3.84 -3.82
N ARG A 31 -10.60 4.90 -4.63
CA ARG A 31 -11.31 4.82 -5.91
C ARG A 31 -10.39 4.33 -7.01
N MET A 32 -10.96 3.74 -8.06
CA MET A 32 -10.24 3.41 -9.28
C MET A 32 -9.50 4.64 -9.83
N GLY A 33 -8.24 4.46 -10.24
CA GLY A 33 -7.41 5.54 -10.78
C GLY A 33 -6.95 6.58 -9.75
N SER A 34 -7.20 6.37 -8.46
CA SER A 34 -6.75 7.29 -7.41
C SER A 34 -5.39 6.89 -6.84
N SER A 35 -4.60 7.89 -6.46
CA SER A 35 -3.36 7.71 -5.69
C SER A 35 -3.45 8.50 -4.39
N HIS A 36 -2.96 7.92 -3.31
CA HIS A 36 -3.11 8.47 -1.97
C HIS A 36 -1.83 8.28 -1.15
N THR A 37 -1.30 9.38 -0.65
CA THR A 37 -0.16 9.39 0.29
C THR A 37 -0.65 9.45 1.73
N PHE A 38 0.00 8.68 2.60
CA PHE A 38 -0.25 8.66 4.04
C PHE A 38 1.07 8.79 4.79
N ASN A 39 1.05 9.55 5.88
CA ASN A 39 2.16 9.60 6.82
C ASN A 39 1.90 8.59 7.93
N VAL A 40 2.81 7.62 8.07
CA VAL A 40 2.74 6.59 9.10
C VAL A 40 3.95 6.68 10.02
N TYR A 41 3.70 6.70 11.32
CA TYR A 41 4.75 6.70 12.34
C TYR A 41 4.96 5.27 12.87
N GLY A 42 6.23 4.89 13.02
CA GLY A 42 6.62 3.56 13.45
C GLY A 42 8.10 3.47 13.81
N PRO A 43 8.55 2.29 14.29
CA PRO A 43 9.96 2.05 14.58
C PRO A 43 10.80 2.05 13.31
N GLU A 44 12.10 2.25 13.45
CA GLU A 44 13.08 2.02 12.39
C GLU A 44 13.03 0.54 11.97
N ILE A 45 12.77 0.28 10.69
CA ILE A 45 12.71 -1.08 10.14
C ILE A 45 13.95 -1.44 9.30
N GLY A 46 14.87 -0.50 9.06
CA GLY A 46 16.05 -0.73 8.24
C GLY A 46 15.73 -0.82 6.75
N GLU A 47 16.30 -1.81 6.08
CA GLU A 47 16.03 -2.07 4.66
C GLU A 47 14.65 -2.71 4.51
N LEU A 48 13.76 -2.10 3.74
CA LEU A 48 12.44 -2.68 3.49
C LEU A 48 12.58 -4.03 2.77
N GLN A 49 12.02 -5.08 3.37
CA GLN A 49 12.02 -6.42 2.79
C GLN A 49 10.66 -6.76 2.19
N SER A 50 9.58 -6.37 2.86
CA SER A 50 8.22 -6.57 2.33
C SER A 50 7.18 -5.65 2.95
N ILE A 51 6.12 -5.40 2.19
CA ILE A 51 4.87 -4.80 2.64
C ILE A 51 3.71 -5.75 2.38
N THR A 52 2.77 -5.82 3.32
CA THR A 52 1.50 -6.52 3.14
C THR A 52 0.40 -5.47 3.02
N LEU A 53 -0.36 -5.54 1.93
CA LEU A 53 -1.57 -4.75 1.71
C LEU A 53 -2.78 -5.64 1.92
N GLU A 54 -3.80 -5.11 2.57
CA GLU A 54 -5.02 -5.83 2.88
C GLU A 54 -6.20 -4.88 2.97
N HIS A 55 -7.38 -5.34 2.56
CA HIS A 55 -8.65 -4.68 2.82
C HIS A 55 -9.71 -5.72 3.23
N ASP A 56 -10.83 -5.25 3.76
CA ASP A 56 -11.96 -6.04 4.26
C ASP A 56 -13.20 -5.94 3.35
N GLY A 57 -13.01 -5.49 2.11
CA GLY A 57 -14.09 -5.34 1.13
C GLY A 57 -14.59 -6.70 0.65
N LEU A 58 -15.89 -6.95 0.82
CA LEU A 58 -16.55 -8.21 0.48
C LEU A 58 -17.36 -8.13 -0.82
N GLU A 59 -17.52 -6.94 -1.39
CA GLU A 59 -18.29 -6.72 -2.61
C GLU A 59 -17.37 -6.51 -3.82
N LYS A 60 -17.86 -6.83 -5.03
CA LYS A 60 -17.08 -6.70 -6.27
C LYS A 60 -16.60 -5.28 -6.52
N GLN A 61 -17.43 -4.28 -6.21
CA GLN A 61 -17.12 -2.85 -6.32
C GLN A 61 -16.05 -2.37 -5.33
N GLN A 62 -15.73 -3.17 -4.31
CA GLN A 62 -14.69 -2.88 -3.32
C GLN A 62 -13.35 -3.53 -3.67
N ALA A 63 -13.25 -4.20 -4.82
CA ALA A 63 -12.02 -4.80 -5.33
C ALA A 63 -10.94 -3.73 -5.61
N TRP A 64 -9.70 -3.99 -5.18
CA TRP A 64 -8.58 -3.09 -5.45
C TRP A 64 -7.63 -3.74 -6.44
N TYR A 65 -7.39 -3.08 -7.57
CA TYR A 65 -6.20 -3.35 -8.36
C TYR A 65 -5.08 -2.46 -7.86
N VAL A 66 -4.04 -3.05 -7.30
CA VAL A 66 -2.87 -2.30 -6.83
C VAL A 66 -1.84 -2.29 -7.94
N GLU A 67 -1.66 -1.13 -8.55
CA GLU A 67 -0.65 -0.93 -9.60
C GLU A 67 0.75 -0.87 -9.00
N GLU A 68 0.97 0.06 -8.07
CA GLU A 68 2.27 0.33 -7.46
C GLU A 68 2.11 0.84 -6.02
N VAL A 69 3.09 0.55 -5.16
CA VAL A 69 3.26 1.19 -3.86
C VAL A 69 4.64 1.80 -3.75
N SER A 70 4.70 3.06 -3.30
CA SER A 70 5.94 3.75 -2.96
C SER A 70 6.00 4.04 -1.47
N ILE A 71 7.12 3.72 -0.84
CA ILE A 71 7.38 3.93 0.58
C ILE A 71 8.62 4.79 0.72
N MET A 72 8.49 5.91 1.45
CA MET A 72 9.59 6.82 1.75
C MET A 72 9.91 6.78 3.24
N ASN A 73 11.15 6.44 3.59
CA ASN A 73 11.70 6.70 4.91
C ASN A 73 12.13 8.18 4.97
N THR A 74 11.39 8.98 5.72
CA THR A 74 11.61 10.43 5.84
C THR A 74 12.91 10.78 6.54
N THR A 75 13.39 9.95 7.47
CA THR A 75 14.64 10.17 8.21
C THR A 75 15.89 9.88 7.37
N ARG A 76 15.82 8.85 6.51
CA ARG A 76 16.94 8.40 5.69
C ARG A 76 16.86 8.85 4.23
N HIS A 77 15.81 9.57 3.87
CA HIS A 77 15.50 9.98 2.49
C HIS A 77 15.56 8.82 1.47
N LYS A 78 15.19 7.61 1.90
CA LYS A 78 15.21 6.42 1.06
C LYS A 78 13.81 6.09 0.59
N ILE A 79 13.67 5.81 -0.70
CA ILE A 79 12.41 5.44 -1.35
C ILE A 79 12.51 4.00 -1.85
N TRP A 80 11.48 3.21 -1.58
CA TRP A 80 11.28 1.89 -2.18
C TRP A 80 10.03 1.92 -3.04
N THR A 81 10.17 1.60 -4.31
CA THR A 81 9.07 1.45 -5.26
C THR A 81 8.80 -0.02 -5.51
N ILE A 82 7.52 -0.40 -5.44
CA ILE A 82 7.07 -1.79 -5.51
C ILE A 82 5.98 -1.87 -6.58
N PRO A 83 6.29 -2.33 -7.81
CA PRO A 83 5.27 -2.62 -8.80
C PRO A 83 4.48 -3.85 -8.32
N CYS A 84 3.23 -3.64 -7.95
CA CYS A 84 2.37 -4.68 -7.38
C CYS A 84 1.63 -5.45 -8.49
N LYS A 85 1.02 -4.71 -9.43
CA LYS A 85 0.23 -5.22 -10.57
C LYS A 85 -0.67 -6.41 -10.24
N SER A 86 -1.36 -6.35 -9.10
CA SER A 86 -2.15 -7.46 -8.59
C SER A 86 -3.49 -7.00 -8.04
N TRP A 87 -4.49 -7.88 -8.18
CA TRP A 87 -5.79 -7.71 -7.54
C TRP A 87 -5.73 -8.11 -6.06
N LEU A 88 -6.45 -7.36 -5.24
CA LEU A 88 -6.96 -7.74 -3.94
C LEU A 88 -8.49 -7.75 -4.05
N SER A 89 -9.07 -8.94 -4.14
CA SER A 89 -10.50 -9.12 -4.43
C SER A 89 -10.92 -10.56 -4.18
N LEU A 90 -12.13 -10.76 -3.68
CA LEU A 90 -12.79 -12.09 -3.66
C LEU A 90 -13.35 -12.51 -5.03
N PHE A 91 -13.34 -11.62 -6.02
CA PHE A 91 -13.98 -11.83 -7.33
C PHE A 91 -12.99 -11.84 -8.51
N HIS A 92 -11.70 -11.64 -8.25
CA HIS A 92 -10.65 -11.58 -9.26
C HIS A 92 -9.45 -12.42 -8.85
N THR A 93 -8.70 -12.89 -9.85
CA THR A 93 -7.48 -13.69 -9.75
C THR A 93 -7.60 -14.93 -8.86
N ASP A 94 -7.18 -14.81 -7.61
CA ASP A 94 -6.94 -15.86 -6.63
C ASP A 94 -7.85 -15.69 -5.41
N CYS A 95 -8.84 -14.80 -5.49
CA CYS A 95 -9.81 -14.55 -4.44
C CYS A 95 -9.17 -14.13 -3.10
N GLN A 96 -8.03 -13.43 -3.15
CA GLN A 96 -7.31 -12.98 -1.96
C GLN A 96 -7.51 -11.48 -1.70
N LEU A 97 -7.82 -11.12 -0.45
CA LEU A 97 -7.93 -9.74 0.02
C LEU A 97 -6.63 -9.18 0.62
N SER A 98 -5.61 -10.04 0.78
CA SER A 98 -4.32 -9.71 1.40
C SER A 98 -3.20 -10.21 0.51
N ARG A 99 -2.17 -9.40 0.28
CA ARG A 99 -0.98 -9.82 -0.47
C ARG A 99 0.28 -9.13 0.06
N THR A 100 1.36 -9.89 0.07
CA THR A 100 2.70 -9.40 0.45
C THR A 100 3.53 -9.18 -0.80
N PHE A 101 4.15 -8.00 -0.87
CA PHE A 101 5.01 -7.56 -1.97
C PHE A 101 6.39 -7.21 -1.44
N SER A 102 7.42 -7.46 -2.25
CA SER A 102 8.81 -7.14 -1.94
C SER A 102 9.32 -6.04 -2.87
N PRO A 103 10.15 -5.10 -2.39
CA PRO A 103 10.78 -4.11 -3.26
C PRO A 103 11.62 -4.76 -4.35
N VAL A 104 11.68 -4.10 -5.50
CA VAL A 104 12.62 -4.50 -6.56
C VAL A 104 14.02 -4.14 -6.09
N THR A 105 14.77 -5.14 -5.61
CA THR A 105 16.17 -4.98 -5.21
C THR A 105 17.08 -5.28 -6.40
N GLY A 106 17.67 -4.25 -6.99
CA GLY A 106 18.65 -4.41 -8.08
C GLY A 106 18.22 -3.70 -9.37
N ARG A 107 19.20 -3.09 -10.05
CA ARG A 107 19.04 -2.23 -11.23
C ARG A 107 18.20 -2.89 -12.31
N ARG A 108 17.40 -2.06 -12.99
CA ARG A 108 16.98 -2.25 -14.39
C ARG A 108 18.16 -2.83 -15.18
N ASN A 109 17.98 -4.04 -15.69
CA ASN A 109 18.59 -4.70 -16.86
C ASN A 109 17.96 -6.10 -16.83
N GLU A 110 16.93 -6.38 -17.63
CA GLU A 110 17.14 -7.19 -18.83
C GLU A 110 15.93 -7.04 -19.76
N TYR A 111 16.13 -6.35 -20.89
CA TYR A 111 15.37 -6.61 -22.12
C TYR A 111 16.09 -7.75 -22.83
N THR A 112 15.60 -8.98 -22.70
CA THR A 112 15.84 -10.08 -23.67
C THR A 112 14.65 -11.02 -23.56
N GLY A 113 13.94 -11.37 -24.63
CA GLY A 113 14.04 -10.97 -26.03
C GLY A 113 12.71 -11.25 -26.74
#